data_AF-A0AAE2MJC4-F1
#
_entry.id   AF-A0AAE2MJC4-F1
#
_cell.length_a   1.000
_cell.length_b   1.000
_cell.length_c   1.000
_cell.angle_alpha   90.00
_cell.angle_beta   90.00
_cell.angle_gamma   90.00
#
_symmetry.space_group_name_H-M   'P 1'
#
loop_
_entity.id
_entity.type
_entity.pdbx_description
1 polymer ?
#
loop_
_entity_poly.entity_id
_entity_poly.type
_entity_poly.pdbx_seq_one_letter_code
_entity_poly.pdbx_strand_id
1 'polypeptide(L)'
;MRNRVVLAPMSGVTDMPFRELAWRFGAGLVVTEMVASRELVNDTAESWSRLRAAGFRPHMVQLAGREAHWMAEAAKIAADHGADIIDINMGCPASSSR
;
A
#
# COMPACT_ATOMS: atom_id res chain seq x y z
N MET A 1 -14.42 4.96 4.61
CA MET A 1 -14.65 5.24 3.18
C MET A 1 -15.67 6.36 3.07
N ARG A 2 -15.38 7.47 2.37
CA ARG A 2 -16.25 8.65 2.28
C ARG A 2 -17.29 8.57 1.15
N ASN A 3 -16.96 7.87 0.07
CA ASN A 3 -17.82 7.64 -1.11
C ASN A 3 -17.26 6.46 -1.93
N ARG A 4 -17.87 6.14 -3.08
CA ARG A 4 -17.51 5.00 -3.96
C ARG A 4 -16.44 5.30 -5.01
N VAL A 5 -15.71 6.41 -4.89
CA VAL A 5 -14.58 6.76 -5.77
C VAL A 5 -13.28 6.51 -5.03
N VAL A 6 -12.44 5.61 -5.55
CA VAL A 6 -11.19 5.18 -4.91
C VAL A 6 -10.02 5.61 -5.77
N LEU A 7 -9.01 6.24 -5.16
CA LEU A 7 -7.73 6.47 -5.84
C LEU A 7 -7.00 5.14 -5.94
N ALA A 8 -6.78 4.67 -7.17
CA ALA A 8 -6.04 3.45 -7.46
C ALA A 8 -4.55 3.59 -7.05
N PRO A 9 -3.90 2.49 -6.63
CA PRO A 9 -2.47 2.48 -6.35
C PRO A 9 -1.67 2.51 -7.66
N MET A 10 -0.72 3.45 -7.76
CA MET A 10 0.18 3.60 -8.91
C MET A 10 1.60 3.87 -8.41
N SER A 11 2.48 2.86 -8.50
CA SER A 11 3.88 2.98 -8.07
C SER A 11 4.60 4.11 -8.80
N GLY A 12 5.29 4.97 -8.05
CA GLY A 12 5.96 6.17 -8.54
C GLY A 12 5.03 7.36 -8.81
N VAL A 13 3.72 7.24 -8.56
CA VAL A 13 2.72 8.29 -8.82
C VAL A 13 1.91 8.64 -7.58
N THR A 14 1.30 7.65 -6.92
CA THR A 14 0.42 7.87 -5.76
C THR A 14 1.17 7.82 -4.44
N ASP A 15 2.23 8.60 -4.34
CA ASP A 15 2.99 8.78 -3.11
C ASP A 15 2.15 9.49 -2.02
N MET A 16 2.73 9.68 -0.82
CA MET A 16 2.00 10.28 0.31
C MET A 16 1.43 11.68 -0.01
N PRO A 17 2.21 12.65 -0.52
CA PRO A 17 1.68 13.95 -0.93
C PRO A 17 0.52 13.87 -1.94
N PHE A 18 0.62 13.00 -2.95
CA PHE A 18 -0.47 12.82 -3.92
C PHE A 18 -1.75 12.30 -3.25
N ARG A 19 -1.62 11.30 -2.37
CA ARG A 19 -2.76 10.73 -1.63
C ARG A 19 -3.41 11.76 -0.70
N GLU A 20 -2.61 12.61 -0.05
CA GLU A 20 -3.13 13.72 0.75
C GLU A 20 -3.97 14.69 -0.07
N LEU A 21 -3.48 15.08 -1.27
CA LEU A 21 -4.23 15.94 -2.17
C LEU A 21 -5.52 15.26 -2.62
N ALA A 22 -5.47 14.02 -3.10
CA ALA A 22 -6.67 13.29 -3.51
C ALA A 22 -7.71 13.17 -2.38
N TRP A 23 -7.26 12.90 -1.16
CA TRP A 23 -8.12 12.87 0.02
C TRP A 23 -8.74 14.24 0.33
N ARG A 24 -7.96 15.33 0.25
CA ARG A 24 -8.45 16.71 0.41
C ARG A 24 -9.50 17.08 -0.64
N PHE A 25 -9.34 16.62 -1.87
CA PHE A 25 -10.28 16.85 -2.98
C PHE A 25 -11.44 15.86 -3.07
N GLY A 26 -11.61 14.99 -2.06
CA GLY A 26 -12.84 14.19 -1.91
C GLY A 26 -12.75 12.74 -2.38
N ALA A 27 -11.56 12.17 -2.59
CA ALA A 27 -11.43 10.73 -2.77
C ALA A 27 -12.09 9.97 -1.60
N GLY A 28 -12.87 8.93 -1.92
CA GLY A 28 -13.59 8.10 -0.97
C GLY A 28 -12.67 7.19 -0.15
N LEU A 29 -11.59 6.75 -0.78
CA LEU A 29 -10.52 5.94 -0.24
C LEU A 29 -9.27 6.18 -1.09
N VAL A 30 -8.09 6.06 -0.49
CA VAL A 30 -6.81 6.11 -1.18
C VAL A 30 -5.98 4.91 -0.74
N VAL A 31 -5.16 4.38 -1.64
CA VAL A 31 -4.36 3.18 -1.42
C VAL A 31 -2.89 3.56 -1.50
N THR A 32 -2.03 2.97 -0.66
CA THR A 32 -0.58 3.16 -0.80
C THR A 32 -0.10 2.79 -2.19
N GLU A 33 1.09 3.26 -2.58
CA GLU A 33 1.83 2.56 -3.62
C GLU A 33 2.03 1.08 -3.24
N MET A 34 2.30 0.26 -4.25
CA MET A 34 2.53 -1.17 -4.07
C MET A 34 3.77 -1.41 -3.19
N VAL A 35 3.59 -2.14 -2.10
CA VAL A 35 4.64 -2.53 -1.17
C VAL A 35 5.08 -3.96 -1.47
N ALA A 36 6.35 -4.15 -1.80
CA ALA A 36 6.89 -5.47 -2.07
C ALA A 36 7.07 -6.23 -0.74
N SER A 37 6.34 -7.33 -0.58
CA SER A 37 6.27 -8.11 0.67
C SER A 37 7.64 -8.56 1.18
N ARG A 38 8.47 -9.15 0.31
CA ARG A 38 9.82 -9.61 0.66
C ARG A 38 10.75 -8.46 1.04
N GLU A 39 10.64 -7.33 0.37
CA GLU A 39 11.47 -6.15 0.65
C GLU A 39 11.06 -5.48 1.96
N LEU A 40 9.75 -5.41 2.25
CA LEU A 40 9.27 -4.91 3.53
C LEU A 40 9.79 -5.76 4.69
N VAL A 41 9.74 -7.10 4.56
CA VAL A 41 10.25 -8.02 5.59
C VAL A 41 11.78 -7.90 5.75
N ASN A 42 12.51 -7.62 4.67
CA ASN A 42 13.95 -7.42 4.68
C ASN A 42 14.37 -5.96 4.98
N ASP A 43 13.47 -5.15 5.53
CA ASP A 43 13.76 -3.81 6.04
C ASP A 43 14.27 -2.80 5.00
N THR A 44 13.78 -2.86 3.75
CA THR A 44 14.19 -1.86 2.75
C THR A 44 13.52 -0.51 3.01
N ALA A 45 14.33 0.56 2.99
CA ALA A 45 13.86 1.92 3.24
C ALA A 45 12.74 2.37 2.28
N GLU A 46 12.76 1.88 1.04
CA GLU A 46 11.73 2.16 0.03
C GLU A 46 10.37 1.56 0.43
N SER A 47 10.33 0.28 0.81
CA SER A 47 9.08 -0.38 1.22
C SER A 47 8.52 0.22 2.52
N TRP A 48 9.38 0.55 3.48
CA TRP A 48 8.97 1.28 4.69
C TRP A 48 8.44 2.68 4.39
N SER A 49 9.01 3.36 3.39
CA SER A 49 8.50 4.66 2.97
C SER A 49 7.07 4.59 2.47
N ARG A 50 6.76 3.57 1.67
CA ARG A 50 5.41 3.35 1.12
C ARG A 50 4.40 2.95 2.20
N LEU A 51 4.82 2.25 3.25
CA LEU A 51 3.96 1.79 4.34
C LEU A 51 3.42 2.94 5.22
N ARG A 52 4.10 4.09 5.23
CA ARG A 52 3.73 5.23 6.09
C ARG A 52 2.28 5.69 5.88
N ALA A 53 1.56 5.78 6.99
CA ALA A 53 0.22 6.36 7.04
C ALA A 53 0.27 7.88 6.88
N ALA A 54 -0.70 8.42 6.17
CA ALA A 54 -0.84 9.87 5.92
C ALA A 54 -1.92 10.54 6.79
N GLY A 55 -2.24 9.92 7.93
CA GLY A 55 -3.14 10.48 8.95
C GLY A 55 -4.64 10.40 8.65
N PHE A 56 -5.04 10.01 7.44
CA PHE A 56 -6.44 9.73 7.08
C PHE A 56 -6.80 8.25 7.25
N ARG A 57 -8.09 7.95 7.47
CA ARG A 57 -8.60 6.58 7.65
C ARG A 57 -9.75 6.20 6.71
N PRO A 58 -9.86 4.91 6.32
CA PRO A 58 -8.95 3.82 6.68
C PRO A 58 -7.59 3.92 5.96
N HIS A 59 -6.51 3.52 6.63
CA HIS A 59 -5.19 3.34 6.03
C HIS A 59 -5.16 2.01 5.29
N MET A 60 -5.15 2.06 3.95
CA MET A 60 -5.18 0.87 3.09
C MET A 60 -3.81 0.67 2.45
N VAL A 61 -3.20 -0.49 2.73
CA VAL A 61 -1.89 -0.88 2.22
C VAL A 61 -2.07 -1.95 1.14
N GLN A 62 -1.47 -1.75 -0.03
CA GLN A 62 -1.40 -2.79 -1.06
C GLN A 62 -0.07 -3.54 -1.01
N LEU A 63 -0.12 -4.84 -0.76
CA LEU A 63 1.02 -5.74 -0.80
C LEU A 63 1.14 -6.44 -2.16
N ALA A 64 2.37 -6.69 -2.57
CA ALA A 64 2.69 -7.54 -3.72
C ALA A 64 3.76 -8.57 -3.38
N GLY A 65 3.59 -9.79 -3.91
CA GLY A 65 4.49 -10.89 -3.66
C GLY A 65 3.94 -12.19 -4.22
N ARG A 66 4.80 -13.22 -4.26
CA ARG A 66 4.47 -14.52 -4.87
C ARG A 66 4.61 -15.70 -3.90
N GLU A 67 5.29 -15.50 -2.78
CA GLU A 67 5.53 -16.54 -1.80
C GLU A 67 4.65 -16.28 -0.58
N ALA A 68 3.90 -17.31 -0.16
CA ALA A 68 2.97 -17.21 0.96
C ALA A 68 3.65 -16.76 2.26
N HIS A 69 4.90 -17.20 2.48
CA HIS A 69 5.70 -16.79 3.64
C HIS A 69 5.88 -15.27 3.70
N TRP A 70 6.43 -14.65 2.65
CA TRP A 70 6.65 -13.21 2.63
C TRP A 70 5.36 -12.41 2.70
N MET A 71 4.31 -12.88 2.01
CA MET A 71 2.99 -12.24 2.05
C MET A 71 2.41 -12.24 3.47
N ALA A 72 2.51 -13.36 4.19
CA ALA A 72 2.02 -13.47 5.56
C ALA A 72 2.78 -12.56 6.53
N GLU A 73 4.11 -12.55 6.47
CA GLU A 73 4.93 -11.70 7.34
C GLU A 73 4.74 -10.21 7.03
N ALA A 74 4.71 -9.83 5.76
CA ALA A 74 4.43 -8.46 5.35
C ALA A 74 3.02 -7.99 5.78
N ALA A 75 2.02 -8.87 5.75
CA ALA A 75 0.68 -8.55 6.23
C ALA A 75 0.64 -8.30 7.73
N LYS A 76 1.37 -9.10 8.54
CA LYS A 76 1.53 -8.85 9.98
C LYS A 76 2.21 -7.51 10.23
N ILE A 77 3.33 -7.24 9.55
CA ILE A 77 4.04 -5.96 9.66
C ILE A 77 3.09 -4.80 9.32
N ALA A 78 2.35 -4.88 8.21
CA ALA A 78 1.42 -3.82 7.83
C ALA A 78 0.32 -3.60 8.88
N ALA A 79 -0.27 -4.67 9.41
CA ALA A 79 -1.28 -4.60 10.47
C ALA A 79 -0.72 -3.97 11.76
N ASP A 80 0.46 -4.42 12.21
CA ASP A 80 1.13 -3.91 13.40
C ASP A 80 1.51 -2.42 13.26
N HIS A 81 1.68 -1.94 12.02
CA HIS A 81 1.96 -0.54 11.69
C HIS A 81 0.70 0.26 11.29
N GLY A 82 -0.48 -0.25 11.63
CA GLY A 82 -1.73 0.51 11.58
C GLY A 82 -2.46 0.46 10.24
N ALA A 83 -2.20 -0.53 9.38
CA ALA A 83 -3.07 -0.79 8.24
C ALA A 83 -4.46 -1.23 8.73
N ASP A 84 -5.50 -0.48 8.36
CA ASP A 84 -6.89 -0.85 8.61
C ASP A 84 -7.40 -1.83 7.53
N ILE A 85 -6.80 -1.80 6.33
CA ILE A 85 -7.13 -2.67 5.20
C ILE A 85 -5.83 -3.12 4.53
N ILE A 86 -5.72 -4.42 4.24
CA ILE A 86 -4.63 -5.00 3.47
C ILE A 86 -5.20 -5.51 2.15
N ASP A 87 -4.69 -4.98 1.04
CA ASP A 87 -5.01 -5.38 -0.32
C ASP A 87 -3.89 -6.20 -0.92
N ILE A 88 -4.25 -7.18 -1.77
CA ILE A 88 -3.27 -8.06 -2.43
C ILE A 88 -3.27 -7.74 -3.92
N ASN A 89 -2.15 -7.23 -4.42
CA ASN A 89 -2.00 -6.98 -5.84
C ASN A 89 -1.95 -8.31 -6.63
N MET A 90 -2.97 -8.54 -7.45
CA MET A 90 -3.08 -9.69 -8.36
C MET A 90 -3.19 -9.26 -9.83
N GLY A 91 -2.90 -7.98 -10.13
CA GLY A 91 -3.17 -7.38 -11.44
C GLY A 91 -1.93 -6.88 -12.20
N CYS A 92 -0.78 -6.73 -11.53
CA CYS A 92 0.41 -6.18 -12.17
C CYS A 92 1.06 -7.19 -13.14
N PRO A 93 1.18 -6.88 -14.45
CA PRO A 93 1.84 -7.75 -15.42
C PRO A 93 3.38 -7.61 -15.42
N ALA A 94 3.94 -6.75 -14.57
CA ALA A 94 5.37 -6.44 -14.58
C ALA A 94 6.23 -7.64 -14.16
N SER A 95 7.32 -7.87 -14.90
CA SER A 95 8.27 -8.98 -14.70
C SER A 95 9.26 -8.78 -13.55
N SER A 96 9.18 -7.65 -12.82
CA SER A 96 10.15 -7.23 -11.81
C SER A 96 9.89 -7.76 -10.38
N SER A 97 8.86 -8.59 -10.16
CA SER A 97 8.69 -9.30 -8.88
C SER A 97 9.62 -10.51 -8.79
N ARG A 98 10.90 -10.28 -8.49
CA ARG A 98 11.82 -11.31 -7.99
C ARG A 98 11.85 -11.32 -6.46
#